data_AF-A0A7V1KYH2-F1
#
_entry.id   AF-A0A7V1KYH2-F1
#
_cell.length_a   1.000
_cell.length_b   1.000
_cell.length_c   1.000
_cell.angle_alpha   90.00
_cell.angle_beta   90.00
_cell.angle_gamma   90.00
#
_symmetry.space_group_name_H-M   'P 1'
#
loop_
_entity.id
_entity.type
_entity.pdbx_description
1 polymer ?
#
loop_
_entity_poly.entity_id
_entity_poly.type
_entity_poly.pdbx_seq_one_letter_code
_entity_poly.pdbx_strand_id
1 'polypeptide(L)'
;MKSKKIKEEFGIDNEELAVREYFLLNKEFMNANYPLISSKIKETLDSEEIYILDIGTGLGSLARELRKKFPSSKIWAVDISSSMLDYARRIS
;
A
#
# COMPACT_ATOMS: atom_id res chain seq x y z
N MET A 1 -21.89 14.80 0.77
CA MET A 1 -21.63 15.00 -0.68
C MET A 1 -20.54 14.08 -1.24
N LYS A 2 -19.41 13.82 -0.55
CA LYS A 2 -18.37 12.87 -1.01
C LYS A 2 -18.85 11.42 -1.22
N SER A 3 -19.68 10.89 -0.31
CA SER A 3 -20.12 9.48 -0.36
C SER A 3 -20.96 9.12 -1.59
N LYS A 4 -21.73 10.07 -2.13
CA LYS A 4 -22.61 9.84 -3.27
C LYS A 4 -21.81 9.60 -4.57
N LYS A 5 -20.68 10.30 -4.72
CA LYS A 5 -19.80 10.21 -5.89
C LYS A 5 -19.01 8.89 -5.94
N ILE A 6 -18.56 8.40 -4.78
CA ILE A 6 -17.86 7.11 -4.67
C ILE A 6 -18.80 5.94 -5.02
N LYS A 7 -20.05 6.00 -4.55
CA LYS A 7 -21.08 5.02 -4.86
C LYS A 7 -21.44 4.99 -6.35
N GLU A 8 -21.56 6.15 -6.98
CA GLU A 8 -21.86 6.27 -8.42
C GLU A 8 -20.68 5.88 -9.32
N GLU A 9 -19.43 6.21 -8.97
CA GLU A 9 -18.25 5.94 -9.80
C GLU A 9 -17.70 4.51 -9.62
N PHE A 10 -17.82 3.91 -8.43
CA PHE A 10 -17.16 2.65 -8.10
C PHE A 10 -18.11 1.54 -7.61
N GLY A 11 -19.40 1.83 -7.44
CA GLY A 11 -20.39 0.85 -6.94
C GLY A 11 -20.18 0.45 -5.47
N ILE A 12 -19.41 1.23 -4.70
CA ILE A 12 -19.04 0.91 -3.32
C ILE A 12 -20.04 1.57 -2.36
N ASP A 13 -20.96 0.77 -1.83
CA ASP A 13 -21.96 1.21 -0.84
C ASP A 13 -21.36 1.37 0.57
N ASN A 14 -20.21 0.75 0.84
CA ASN A 14 -19.54 0.77 2.13
C ASN A 14 -18.02 0.63 1.94
N GLU A 15 -17.31 1.75 2.07
CA GLU A 15 -15.85 1.82 1.90
C GLU A 15 -15.09 0.91 2.88
N GLU A 16 -15.59 0.75 4.11
CA GLU A 16 -14.96 -0.10 5.13
C GLU A 16 -15.05 -1.60 4.76
N LEU A 17 -16.19 -2.03 4.19
CA LEU A 17 -16.33 -3.38 3.65
C LEU A 17 -15.39 -3.60 2.46
N ALA A 18 -15.28 -2.63 1.55
CA ALA A 18 -14.36 -2.72 0.40
C ALA A 18 -12.89 -2.79 0.84
N VAL A 19 -12.48 -2.00 1.83
CA VAL A 19 -11.13 -2.09 2.43
C VAL A 19 -10.88 -3.47 3.04
N ARG A 20 -11.88 -4.04 3.73
CA ARG A 20 -11.78 -5.37 4.33
C ARG A 20 -11.68 -6.47 3.28
N GLU A 21 -12.48 -6.42 2.22
CA GLU A 21 -12.39 -7.37 1.10
C GLU A 21 -11.05 -7.26 0.38
N TYR A 22 -10.59 -6.03 0.13
CA TYR A 22 -9.27 -5.77 -0.44
C TYR A 22 -8.15 -6.32 0.45
N PHE A 23 -8.27 -6.21 1.78
CA PHE A 23 -7.33 -6.80 2.73
C PHE A 23 -7.29 -8.33 2.62
N LEU A 24 -8.44 -8.99 2.60
CA LEU A 24 -8.50 -10.45 2.48
C LEU A 24 -7.87 -10.92 1.16
N LEU A 25 -8.23 -10.28 0.05
CA LEU A 25 -7.63 -10.55 -1.26
C LEU A 25 -6.11 -10.28 -1.27
N ASN A 26 -5.65 -9.19 -0.66
CA ASN A 26 -4.22 -8.90 -0.57
C ASN A 26 -3.47 -9.93 0.27
N LYS A 27 -4.05 -10.35 1.39
CA LYS A 27 -3.45 -11.31 2.31
C LYS A 27 -3.28 -12.67 1.65
N GLU A 28 -4.28 -13.11 0.90
CA GLU A 28 -4.32 -14.46 0.31
C GLU A 28 -3.56 -14.56 -1.01
N PHE A 29 -3.56 -13.51 -1.84
CA PHE A 29 -3.05 -13.61 -3.23
C PHE A 29 -1.94 -12.61 -3.55
N MET A 30 -2.09 -11.33 -3.20
CA MET A 30 -1.19 -10.27 -3.71
C MET A 30 0.11 -10.13 -2.90
N ASN A 31 0.11 -10.53 -1.62
CA ASN A 31 1.28 -10.38 -0.76
C ASN A 31 2.53 -11.12 -1.28
N ALA A 32 2.36 -12.17 -2.08
CA ALA A 32 3.49 -12.92 -2.65
C ALA A 32 4.34 -12.07 -3.62
N ASN A 33 3.77 -11.06 -4.27
CA ASN A 33 4.45 -10.30 -5.31
C ASN A 33 5.34 -9.18 -4.75
N TYR A 34 4.99 -8.58 -3.61
CA TYR A 34 5.70 -7.41 -3.09
C TYR A 34 7.17 -7.69 -2.69
N PRO A 35 7.54 -8.84 -2.09
CA PRO A 35 8.94 -9.17 -1.85
C PRO A 35 9.78 -9.28 -3.13
N LEU A 36 9.17 -9.76 -4.22
CA LEU A 36 9.84 -9.85 -5.52
C LEU A 36 10.05 -8.45 -6.13
N ILE A 37 9.01 -7.62 -6.09
CA ILE A 37 9.08 -6.22 -6.57
C ILE A 37 10.16 -5.44 -5.81
N SER A 38 10.16 -5.51 -4.47
CA SER A 38 11.14 -4.79 -3.64
C SER A 38 12.57 -5.27 -3.87
N SER A 39 12.76 -6.58 -4.07
CA SER A 39 14.06 -7.15 -4.41
C SER A 39 14.54 -6.66 -5.78
N LYS A 40 13.64 -6.61 -6.78
CA LYS A 40 14.01 -6.12 -8.10
C LYS A 40 14.38 -4.65 -8.10
N ILE A 41 13.67 -3.82 -7.33
CA ILE A 41 14.03 -2.41 -7.13
C ILE A 41 15.43 -2.30 -6.51
N LYS A 42 15.73 -3.10 -5.47
CA LYS A 42 17.05 -3.10 -4.83
C LYS A 42 18.18 -3.50 -5.78
N GLU A 43 17.96 -4.48 -6.66
CA GLU A 43 18.95 -4.86 -7.68
C GLU A 43 19.26 -3.74 -8.69
N THR A 44 18.34 -2.78 -8.89
CA THR A 44 18.53 -1.68 -9.84
C THR A 44 19.22 -0.46 -9.25
N LEU A 45 19.47 -0.46 -7.93
CA LEU A 45 19.98 0.71 -7.20
C LEU A 45 21.23 0.35 -6.40
N ASP A 46 22.31 1.07 -6.64
CA ASP A 46 23.59 0.87 -5.94
C ASP A 46 23.65 1.57 -4.57
N SER A 47 22.66 2.41 -4.24
CA SER A 47 22.62 3.13 -2.96
C SER A 47 21.85 2.37 -1.87
N GLU A 48 22.37 2.44 -0.64
CA GLU A 48 21.69 1.95 0.58
C GLU A 48 20.73 2.99 1.18
N GLU A 49 20.94 4.27 0.88
CA GLU A 49 20.13 5.38 1.37
C GLU A 49 19.58 6.19 0.20
N ILE A 50 18.25 6.18 0.08
CA ILE A 50 17.49 6.87 -0.96
C ILE A 50 16.18 7.42 -0.37
N TYR A 51 15.49 8.22 -1.18
CA TYR A 51 14.14 8.71 -0.89
C TYR A 51 13.14 7.92 -1.72
N ILE A 52 12.14 7.31 -1.06
CA ILE A 52 11.16 6.45 -1.72
C ILE A 52 9.75 6.99 -1.49
N LEU A 53 8.96 7.13 -2.56
CA LEU A 53 7.55 7.49 -2.52
C LEU A 53 6.72 6.35 -3.12
N ASP A 54 5.92 5.67 -2.29
CA ASP A 54 4.98 4.62 -2.70
C ASP A 54 3.58 5.22 -2.88
N ILE A 55 3.17 5.40 -4.14
CA ILE A 55 1.91 6.05 -4.53
C ILE A 55 0.81 5.02 -4.72
N GLY A 56 -0.33 5.21 -4.05
CA GLY A 56 -1.40 4.19 -4.02
C GLY A 56 -1.01 3.02 -3.14
N THR A 57 -0.38 3.31 -1.99
CA THR A 57 0.20 2.30 -1.10
C THR A 57 -0.85 1.32 -0.54
N GLY A 58 -2.13 1.68 -0.56
CA GLY A 58 -3.23 0.94 0.01
C GLY A 58 -2.94 0.57 1.46
N LEU A 59 -2.77 -0.72 1.70
CA LEU A 59 -2.52 -1.29 3.02
C LEU A 59 -1.03 -1.26 3.45
N GLY A 60 -0.14 -0.73 2.61
CA GLY A 60 1.28 -0.53 2.92
C GLY A 60 2.16 -1.76 2.74
N SER A 61 1.71 -2.81 2.04
CA SER A 61 2.50 -4.05 1.90
C SER A 61 3.82 -3.83 1.16
N LEU A 62 3.82 -3.10 0.03
CA LEU A 62 5.05 -2.81 -0.69
C LEU A 62 5.98 -1.90 0.11
N ALA A 63 5.46 -0.81 0.70
CA ALA A 63 6.24 0.08 1.57
C ALA A 63 6.95 -0.67 2.71
N ARG A 64 6.30 -1.69 3.31
CA ARG A 64 6.91 -2.54 4.35
C ARG A 64 8.02 -3.43 3.80
N GLU A 65 7.84 -4.02 2.63
CA GLU A 65 8.90 -4.78 1.96
C GLU A 65 10.09 -3.88 1.57
N LEU A 66 9.82 -2.66 1.10
CA LEU A 66 10.85 -1.67 0.80
C LEU A 66 11.62 -1.26 2.07
N ARG A 67 10.95 -1.09 3.21
CA ARG A 67 11.63 -0.82 4.50
C ARG A 67 12.63 -1.92 4.89
N LYS A 68 12.32 -3.19 4.61
CA LYS A 68 13.24 -4.30 4.89
C LYS A 68 14.47 -4.25 3.99
N LYS A 69 14.32 -3.83 2.73
CA LYS A 69 15.41 -3.74 1.75
C LYS A 69 16.26 -2.48 1.90
N PHE A 70 15.65 -1.39 2.37
CA PHE A 70 16.26 -0.08 2.49
C PHE A 70 16.06 0.48 3.92
N PRO A 71 16.68 -0.12 4.95
CA PRO A 71 16.40 0.22 6.35
C PRO A 71 16.73 1.68 6.70
N SER A 72 17.78 2.24 6.09
CA SER A 72 18.24 3.63 6.30
C SER A 72 17.48 4.66 5.45
N SER A 73 16.68 4.22 4.48
CA SER A 73 16.00 5.12 3.56
C SER A 73 14.77 5.76 4.17
N LYS A 74 14.43 6.96 3.67
CA LYS A 74 13.18 7.65 4.03
C LYS A 74 12.09 7.25 3.05
N ILE A 75 11.02 6.67 3.57
CA ILE A 75 9.92 6.11 2.78
C ILE A 75 8.63 6.85 3.14
N TRP A 76 7.96 7.42 2.14
CA TRP A 76 6.60 7.94 2.26
C TRP A 76 5.65 7.03 1.52
N ALA A 77 4.64 6.56 2.23
CA ALA A 77 3.58 5.71 1.69
C ALA A 77 2.30 6.55 1.66
N VAL A 78 1.74 6.77 0.48
CA VAL A 78 0.60 7.67 0.30
C VAL A 78 -0.56 6.96 -0.41
N ASP A 79 -1.77 7.25 0.05
CA ASP A 79 -3.00 6.81 -0.58
C ASP A 79 -4.02 7.95 -0.52
N ILE A 80 -4.89 8.03 -1.52
CA ILE A 80 -6.00 8.99 -1.53
C ILE A 80 -7.11 8.57 -0.56
N SER A 81 -7.23 7.27 -0.30
CA SER A 81 -8.19 6.72 0.64
C SER A 81 -7.66 6.82 2.06
N SER A 82 -8.30 7.66 2.87
CA SER A 82 -7.98 7.74 4.30
C SER A 82 -8.28 6.43 5.01
N SER A 83 -9.30 5.69 4.60
CA SER A 83 -9.67 4.41 5.20
C SER A 83 -8.60 3.34 4.97
N MET A 84 -7.97 3.30 3.78
CA MET A 84 -6.80 2.47 3.52
C MET A 84 -5.64 2.81 4.45
N LEU A 85 -5.30 4.10 4.59
CA LEU A 85 -4.20 4.54 5.46
C LEU A 85 -4.50 4.26 6.95
N ASP A 86 -5.74 4.47 7.39
CA ASP A 86 -6.16 4.19 8.76
C ASP A 86 -6.05 2.70 9.06
N TYR A 87 -6.47 1.84 8.11
CA TYR A 87 -6.31 0.40 8.25
C TYR A 87 -4.84 -0.01 8.23
N ALA A 88 -4.05 0.51 7.28
CA ALA A 88 -2.62 0.25 7.16
C ALA A 88 -1.91 0.50 8.50
N ARG A 89 -2.17 1.64 9.15
CA ARG A 89 -1.60 2.00 10.46
C ARG A 89 -1.98 1.02 11.59
N ARG A 90 -3.15 0.38 11.52
CA ARG A 90 -3.59 -0.61 12.52
C ARG A 90 -2.90 -1.97 12.36
N ILE A 91 -2.45 -2.29 11.15
CA ILE A 91 -1.80 -3.57 10.81
C ILE A 91 -0.29 -3.43 10.58
N SER A 92 0.26 -2.24 10.85
CA SER A 92 1.69 -1.94 10.74
C SER A 92 2.47 -2.41 11.95
#